data_AF-A0A951IXD6-F1
#
_entry.id   AF-A0A951IXD6-F1
#
_cell.length_a   1.000
_cell.length_b   1.000
_cell.length_c   1.000
_cell.angle_alpha   90.00
_cell.angle_beta   90.00
_cell.angle_gamma   90.00
#
_symmetry.space_group_name_H-M   'P 1'
#
loop_
_entity.id
_entity.type
_entity.pdbx_description
1 polymer ?
#
loop_
_entity_poly.entity_id
_entity_poly.type
_entity_poly.pdbx_seq_one_letter_code
_entity_poly.pdbx_strand_id
1 'polypeptide(L)'
;MQRTNGIILGIGMGLCIISCEQKGKTEQQEKSVDRLENFVDSVETAVNREANHNWTVLDNRYNKLVSNVEASYDDSKEKAREKYEDLEERYEEAKVEARNKTAKMQEDAERHMSNVESWWERNTARAQQGTRNTMDDIEEGAKDSWEWLEKNTDKLGDDIRARYEKIKSDLEG
;
A
#
# COMPACT_ATOMS: atom_id res chain seq x y z
N MET A 1 3.34 -2.46 -96.10
CA MET A 1 3.12 -3.84 -95.62
C MET A 1 4.07 -4.09 -94.45
N GLN A 2 3.78 -5.11 -93.62
CA GLN A 2 4.30 -5.31 -92.26
C GLN A 2 3.81 -4.25 -91.25
N ARG A 3 3.55 -4.56 -89.98
CA ARG A 3 2.77 -5.65 -89.33
C ARG A 3 2.64 -5.25 -87.84
N THR A 4 1.49 -5.55 -87.26
CA THR A 4 0.94 -5.15 -85.95
C THR A 4 1.65 -5.71 -84.68
N ASN A 5 1.23 -5.16 -83.52
CA ASN A 5 1.45 -5.61 -82.12
C ASN A 5 2.80 -5.19 -81.50
N GLY A 6 2.93 -4.77 -80.23
CA GLY A 6 2.01 -4.51 -79.11
C GLY A 6 2.81 -3.81 -77.97
N ILE A 7 2.45 -3.67 -76.69
CA ILE A 7 1.32 -4.04 -75.80
C ILE A 7 1.18 -2.89 -74.74
N ILE A 8 0.02 -2.69 -74.10
CA ILE A 8 -0.14 -1.81 -72.92
C ILE A 8 0.04 -2.63 -71.62
N LEU A 9 0.99 -2.22 -70.78
CA LEU A 9 1.21 -2.64 -69.38
C LEU A 9 1.98 -1.50 -68.68
N GLY A 10 1.67 -1.07 -67.45
CA GLY A 10 0.58 -1.43 -66.57
C GLY A 10 0.90 -1.11 -65.11
N ILE A 11 0.02 -0.33 -64.47
CA ILE A 11 -0.29 -0.38 -63.02
C ILE A 11 0.81 0.02 -62.01
N GLY A 12 0.53 1.13 -61.31
CA GLY A 12 0.53 1.16 -59.85
C GLY A 12 1.86 0.94 -59.11
N MET A 13 2.67 2.01 -58.99
CA MET A 13 3.70 2.08 -57.96
C MET A 13 3.01 2.24 -56.59
N GLY A 14 2.92 1.15 -55.83
CA GLY A 14 2.10 1.05 -54.63
C GLY A 14 2.59 1.89 -53.45
N LEU A 15 1.65 2.60 -52.81
CA LEU A 15 1.82 3.21 -51.49
C LEU A 15 1.88 2.10 -50.42
N CYS A 16 3.09 1.67 -50.05
CA CYS A 16 3.31 0.61 -49.06
C CYS A 16 4.31 1.01 -47.94
N ILE A 17 4.17 2.20 -47.35
CA ILE A 17 4.95 2.62 -46.17
C ILE A 17 4.13 3.40 -45.12
N ILE A 18 2.98 2.87 -44.69
CA ILE A 18 2.34 3.30 -43.42
C ILE A 18 1.74 2.07 -42.71
N SER A 19 2.54 1.38 -41.89
CA SER A 19 2.03 0.33 -40.98
C SER A 19 2.96 -0.05 -39.81
N CYS A 20 4.19 0.47 -39.76
CA CYS A 20 5.14 0.15 -38.69
C CYS A 20 5.03 1.07 -37.45
N GLU A 21 4.62 2.34 -37.61
CA GLU A 21 4.56 3.30 -36.48
C GLU A 21 3.43 2.99 -35.48
N GLN A 22 2.31 2.42 -35.92
CA GLN A 22 1.12 2.23 -35.09
C GLN A 22 1.24 1.06 -34.11
N LYS A 23 2.07 0.04 -34.41
CA LYS A 23 2.34 -1.07 -33.49
C LYS A 23 3.16 -0.61 -32.27
N GLY A 24 4.22 0.17 -32.50
CA GLY A 24 5.10 0.64 -31.41
C GLY A 24 4.38 1.51 -30.38
N LYS A 25 3.50 2.42 -30.83
CA LYS A 25 2.66 3.24 -29.92
C LYS A 25 1.76 2.39 -29.03
N THR A 26 1.14 1.34 -29.58
CA THR A 26 0.19 0.49 -28.81
C THR A 26 0.91 -0.36 -27.77
N GLU A 27 2.05 -0.96 -28.11
CA GLU A 27 2.85 -1.76 -27.18
C GLU A 27 3.45 -0.92 -26.03
N GLN A 28 3.78 0.35 -26.30
CA GLN A 28 4.27 1.28 -25.27
C GLN A 28 3.18 1.73 -24.30
N GLN A 29 1.94 1.88 -24.77
CA GLN A 29 0.76 2.17 -23.95
C GLN A 29 0.46 1.02 -22.97
N GLU A 30 0.35 -0.21 -23.49
CA GLU A 30 0.08 -1.41 -22.70
C GLU A 30 1.13 -1.55 -21.57
N LYS A 31 2.42 -1.45 -21.90
CA LYS A 31 3.50 -1.49 -20.90
C LYS A 31 3.43 -0.36 -19.86
N SER A 32 2.87 0.81 -20.16
CA SER A 32 2.68 1.86 -19.15
C SER A 32 1.53 1.54 -18.21
N VAL A 33 0.40 1.05 -18.71
CA VAL A 33 -0.74 0.60 -17.90
C VAL A 33 -0.34 -0.59 -17.03
N ASP A 34 0.31 -1.62 -17.59
CA ASP A 34 0.80 -2.79 -16.84
C ASP A 34 1.71 -2.38 -15.67
N ARG A 35 2.54 -1.34 -15.84
CA ARG A 35 3.44 -0.84 -14.77
C ARG A 35 2.70 -0.07 -13.67
N LEU A 36 1.56 0.53 -13.97
CA LEU A 36 0.66 1.13 -12.99
C LEU A 36 -0.12 0.04 -12.25
N GLU A 37 -0.71 -0.91 -12.98
CA GLU A 37 -1.45 -2.07 -12.46
C GLU A 37 -0.61 -2.88 -11.47
N ASN A 38 0.58 -3.35 -11.89
CA ASN A 38 1.52 -4.06 -11.01
C ASN A 38 1.99 -3.23 -9.80
N PHE A 39 1.92 -1.90 -9.86
CA PHE A 39 2.23 -1.05 -8.70
C PHE A 39 1.06 -0.98 -7.73
N VAL A 40 -0.17 -0.78 -8.21
CA VAL A 40 -1.38 -0.78 -7.37
C VAL A 40 -1.54 -2.13 -6.66
N ASP A 41 -1.42 -3.26 -7.39
CA ASP A 41 -1.43 -4.61 -6.82
C ASP A 41 -0.39 -4.78 -5.69
N SER A 42 0.79 -4.19 -5.85
CA SER A 42 1.86 -4.24 -4.84
C SER A 42 1.55 -3.40 -3.59
N VAL A 43 0.81 -2.30 -3.75
CA VAL A 43 0.35 -1.44 -2.65
C VAL A 43 -0.78 -2.13 -1.88
N GLU A 44 -1.79 -2.65 -2.54
CA GLU A 44 -2.85 -3.47 -1.92
C GLU A 44 -2.26 -4.66 -1.14
N THR A 45 -1.27 -5.34 -1.72
CA THR A 45 -0.56 -6.44 -1.06
C THR A 45 0.22 -5.98 0.17
N ALA A 46 0.80 -4.77 0.15
CA ALA A 46 1.54 -4.21 1.29
C ALA A 46 0.59 -3.78 2.42
N VAL A 47 -0.49 -3.08 2.09
CA VAL A 47 -1.56 -2.65 3.02
C VAL A 47 -2.24 -3.85 3.69
N ASN A 48 -2.25 -5.01 3.05
CA ASN A 48 -2.74 -6.25 3.66
C ASN A 48 -1.76 -6.93 4.62
N ARG A 49 -0.50 -6.49 4.70
CA ARG A 49 0.52 -7.05 5.59
C ARG A 49 0.89 -6.11 6.74
N GLU A 50 0.89 -4.81 6.47
CA GLU A 50 1.36 -3.77 7.40
C GLU A 50 0.35 -2.60 7.41
N ALA A 51 0.25 -1.89 8.54
CA ALA A 51 -0.62 -0.72 8.64
C ALA A 51 0.09 0.58 8.23
N ASN A 52 1.38 0.70 8.56
CA ASN A 52 2.15 1.93 8.39
C ASN A 52 2.95 1.90 7.07
N HIS A 53 2.66 2.86 6.19
CA HIS A 53 3.37 3.04 4.92
C HIS A 53 3.80 4.48 4.71
N ASN A 54 4.92 4.66 3.98
CA ASN A 54 5.35 5.98 3.54
C ASN A 54 4.53 6.42 2.33
N TRP A 55 3.32 6.93 2.59
CA TRP A 55 2.38 7.39 1.57
C TRP A 55 2.97 8.48 0.67
N THR A 56 3.84 9.36 1.19
CA THR A 56 4.55 10.34 0.36
C THR A 56 5.43 9.69 -0.72
N VAL A 57 6.10 8.56 -0.42
CA VAL A 57 6.89 7.82 -1.42
C VAL A 57 5.98 7.06 -2.39
N LEU A 58 4.87 6.49 -1.91
CA LEU A 58 3.90 5.79 -2.75
C LEU A 58 3.20 6.76 -3.72
N ASP A 59 2.67 7.89 -3.23
CA ASP A 59 1.99 8.90 -4.04
C ASP A 59 2.94 9.50 -5.10
N ASN A 60 4.19 9.78 -4.75
CA ASN A 60 5.19 10.25 -5.72
C ASN A 60 5.47 9.22 -6.84
N ARG A 61 5.45 7.92 -6.50
CA ARG A 61 5.61 6.84 -7.50
C ARG A 61 4.34 6.64 -8.32
N TYR A 62 3.17 6.68 -7.69
CA TYR A 62 1.86 6.61 -8.32
C TYR A 62 1.72 7.71 -9.37
N ASN A 63 1.84 8.98 -8.97
CA ASN A 63 1.72 10.16 -9.84
C ASN A 63 2.68 10.10 -11.04
N LYS A 64 3.90 9.58 -10.83
CA LYS A 64 4.86 9.38 -11.92
C LYS A 64 4.41 8.29 -12.91
N LEU A 65 3.80 7.21 -12.43
CA LEU A 65 3.27 6.13 -13.28
C LEU A 65 2.03 6.61 -14.05
N VAL A 66 1.11 7.31 -13.39
CA VAL A 66 -0.04 7.99 -14.03
C VAL A 66 0.43 8.91 -15.16
N SER A 67 1.39 9.81 -14.91
CA SER A 67 1.90 10.71 -15.94
C SER A 67 2.56 9.98 -17.13
N ASN A 68 3.17 8.80 -16.91
CA ASN A 68 3.69 7.96 -18.01
C ASN A 68 2.58 7.25 -18.80
N VAL A 69 1.44 6.95 -18.17
CA VAL A 69 0.25 6.42 -18.83
C VAL A 69 -0.36 7.54 -19.68
N GLU A 70 -0.69 8.69 -19.09
CA GLU A 70 -1.23 9.87 -19.79
C GLU A 70 -0.37 10.26 -21.00
N ALA A 71 0.94 10.43 -20.82
CA ALA A 71 1.86 10.81 -21.89
C ALA A 71 2.02 9.75 -23.00
N SER A 72 1.50 8.53 -22.81
CA SER A 72 1.46 7.50 -23.85
C SER A 72 0.17 7.49 -24.69
N TYR A 73 -0.87 8.22 -24.27
CA TYR A 73 -2.16 8.27 -24.95
C TYR A 73 -2.38 9.59 -25.71
N ASP A 74 -2.19 9.55 -27.04
CA ASP A 74 -2.64 10.59 -27.97
C ASP A 74 -4.17 10.55 -28.15
N ASP A 75 -4.95 10.95 -27.14
CA ASP A 75 -6.41 11.17 -27.20
C ASP A 75 -7.29 9.93 -27.49
N SER A 76 -6.75 8.69 -27.46
CA SER A 76 -7.49 7.50 -27.90
C SER A 76 -7.41 6.28 -26.96
N LYS A 77 -8.48 6.08 -26.16
CA LYS A 77 -9.28 4.82 -25.99
C LYS A 77 -10.08 4.88 -24.68
N GLU A 78 -11.41 4.84 -24.81
CA GLU A 78 -12.37 4.78 -23.70
C GLU A 78 -12.04 3.64 -22.69
N LYS A 79 -11.62 2.47 -23.19
CA LYS A 79 -11.18 1.34 -22.35
C LYS A 79 -9.88 1.55 -21.57
N ALA A 80 -9.00 2.41 -22.05
CA ALA A 80 -7.78 2.76 -21.32
C ALA A 80 -8.09 3.73 -20.18
N ARG A 81 -9.09 4.60 -20.40
CA ARG A 81 -9.65 5.48 -19.39
C ARG A 81 -10.39 4.71 -18.30
N GLU A 82 -11.24 3.75 -18.69
CA GLU A 82 -11.92 2.82 -17.77
C GLU A 82 -10.92 2.06 -16.87
N LYS A 83 -9.85 1.49 -17.45
CA LYS A 83 -8.75 0.87 -16.69
C LYS A 83 -8.01 1.85 -15.78
N TYR A 84 -7.84 3.10 -16.19
CA TYR A 84 -7.15 4.12 -15.39
C TYR A 84 -8.03 4.53 -14.19
N GLU A 85 -9.32 4.75 -14.40
CA GLU A 85 -10.29 5.12 -13.35
C GLU A 85 -10.42 3.99 -12.30
N ASP A 86 -10.43 2.71 -12.71
CA ASP A 86 -10.35 1.53 -11.81
C ASP A 86 -9.07 1.52 -10.95
N LEU A 87 -7.91 1.77 -11.57
CA LEU A 87 -6.63 1.78 -10.86
C LEU A 87 -6.48 2.97 -9.89
N GLU A 88 -7.13 4.11 -10.17
CA GLU A 88 -7.20 5.25 -9.28
C GLU A 88 -8.12 4.98 -8.07
N GLU A 89 -9.31 4.40 -8.30
CA GLU A 89 -10.23 3.98 -7.23
C GLU A 89 -9.54 2.99 -6.29
N ARG A 90 -8.96 1.91 -6.82
CA ARG A 90 -8.23 0.88 -6.05
C ARG A 90 -7.06 1.45 -5.23
N TYR A 91 -6.31 2.41 -5.78
CA TYR A 91 -5.20 3.04 -5.05
C TYR A 91 -5.68 3.91 -3.89
N GLU A 92 -6.77 4.66 -4.06
CA GLU A 92 -7.38 5.43 -2.96
C GLU A 92 -8.11 4.54 -1.94
N GLU A 93 -8.73 3.44 -2.36
CA GLU A 93 -9.27 2.42 -1.44
C GLU A 93 -8.17 1.84 -0.55
N ALA A 94 -7.02 1.46 -1.12
CA ALA A 94 -5.86 0.99 -0.35
C ALA A 94 -5.35 2.04 0.65
N LYS A 95 -5.41 3.34 0.31
CA LYS A 95 -5.08 4.45 1.22
C LYS A 95 -6.07 4.57 2.37
N VAL A 96 -7.36 4.43 2.10
CA VAL A 96 -8.42 4.43 3.13
C VAL A 96 -8.29 3.20 4.04
N GLU A 97 -8.07 2.01 3.47
CA GLU A 97 -7.92 0.77 4.23
C GLU A 97 -6.72 0.83 5.17
N ALA A 98 -5.56 1.30 4.71
CA ALA A 98 -4.37 1.47 5.56
C ALA A 98 -4.61 2.44 6.71
N ARG A 99 -5.26 3.59 6.45
CA ARG A 99 -5.62 4.55 7.52
C ARG A 99 -6.53 3.92 8.57
N ASN A 100 -7.53 3.14 8.13
CA ASN A 100 -8.42 2.43 9.04
C ASN A 100 -7.68 1.35 9.85
N LYS A 101 -6.76 0.60 9.22
CA LYS A 101 -5.88 -0.37 9.90
C LYS A 101 -4.96 0.31 10.93
N THR A 102 -4.37 1.47 10.62
CA THR A 102 -3.55 2.25 11.55
C THR A 102 -4.37 2.78 12.73
N ALA A 103 -5.53 3.37 12.48
CA ALA A 103 -6.41 3.89 13.53
C ALA A 103 -6.87 2.78 14.48
N LYS A 104 -7.24 1.62 13.94
CA LYS A 104 -7.61 0.45 14.75
C LYS A 104 -6.43 -0.10 15.56
N MET A 105 -5.22 -0.12 14.98
CA MET A 105 -4.01 -0.53 15.68
C MET A 105 -3.69 0.39 16.87
N GLN A 106 -3.96 1.70 16.75
CA GLN A 106 -3.86 2.66 17.85
C GLN A 106 -4.92 2.37 18.91
N GLU A 107 -6.21 2.28 18.54
CA GLU A 107 -7.31 1.99 19.47
C GLU A 107 -7.08 0.68 20.26
N ASP A 108 -6.64 -0.39 19.59
CA ASP A 108 -6.29 -1.66 20.22
C ASP A 108 -5.11 -1.46 21.20
N ALA A 109 -4.08 -0.70 20.82
CA ALA A 109 -2.93 -0.40 21.68
C ALA A 109 -3.30 0.45 22.91
N GLU A 110 -4.10 1.51 22.76
CA GLU A 110 -4.61 2.30 23.88
C GLU A 110 -5.43 1.45 24.85
N ARG A 111 -6.28 0.55 24.33
CA ARG A 111 -7.08 -0.37 25.16
C ARG A 111 -6.19 -1.33 25.96
N HIS A 112 -5.20 -1.95 25.31
CA HIS A 112 -4.29 -2.89 25.99
C HIS A 112 -3.39 -2.17 27.00
N MET A 113 -2.89 -0.97 26.68
CA MET A 113 -2.09 -0.16 27.60
C MET A 113 -2.89 0.24 28.85
N SER A 114 -4.14 0.68 28.66
CA SER A 114 -5.07 1.03 29.76
C SER A 114 -5.35 -0.15 30.71
N ASN A 115 -5.46 -1.37 30.18
CA ASN A 115 -5.61 -2.58 31.01
C ASN A 115 -4.37 -2.86 31.86
N VAL A 116 -3.17 -2.74 31.27
CA VAL A 116 -1.88 -2.92 31.97
C VAL A 116 -1.68 -1.85 33.04
N GLU A 117 -1.95 -0.58 32.72
CA GLU A 117 -1.89 0.54 33.66
C GLU A 117 -2.88 0.35 34.82
N SER A 118 -4.13 0.00 34.53
CA SER A 118 -5.15 -0.27 35.56
C SER A 118 -4.75 -1.40 36.50
N TRP A 119 -4.11 -2.46 36.00
CA TRP A 119 -3.55 -3.52 36.85
C TRP A 119 -2.36 -3.00 37.67
N TRP A 120 -1.45 -2.25 37.04
CA TRP A 120 -0.24 -1.73 37.67
C TRP A 120 -0.55 -0.75 38.80
N GLU A 121 -1.49 0.19 38.61
CA GLU A 121 -1.95 1.14 39.63
C GLU A 121 -2.60 0.42 40.82
N ARG A 122 -3.50 -0.55 40.56
CA ARG A 122 -4.13 -1.35 41.64
C ARG A 122 -3.10 -2.10 42.48
N ASN A 123 -2.03 -2.59 41.86
CA ASN A 123 -1.03 -3.41 42.55
C ASN A 123 0.13 -2.59 43.13
N THR A 124 0.49 -1.43 42.58
CA THR A 124 1.42 -0.49 43.25
C THR A 124 0.78 0.18 44.46
N ALA A 125 -0.53 0.45 44.44
CA ALA A 125 -1.28 0.87 45.64
C ALA A 125 -1.27 -0.20 46.75
N ARG A 126 -1.27 -1.50 46.37
CA ARG A 126 -1.06 -2.63 47.31
C ARG A 126 0.41 -2.79 47.72
N ALA A 127 1.37 -2.42 46.87
CA ALA A 127 2.80 -2.50 47.19
C ALA A 127 3.22 -1.56 48.32
N GLN A 128 2.54 -0.41 48.47
CA GLN A 128 2.68 0.46 49.65
C GLN A 128 2.26 -0.23 50.97
N GLN A 129 1.57 -1.37 50.91
CA GLN A 129 1.22 -2.23 52.05
C GLN A 129 2.19 -3.41 52.25
N GLY A 130 3.26 -3.51 51.45
CA GLY A 130 4.36 -4.47 51.63
C GLY A 130 4.49 -5.57 50.56
N THR A 131 3.60 -5.60 49.56
CA THR A 131 3.64 -6.59 48.46
C THR A 131 4.63 -6.18 47.35
N ARG A 132 5.47 -7.09 46.87
CA ARG A 132 6.18 -6.89 45.59
C ARG A 132 5.31 -7.40 44.45
N ASN A 133 5.36 -6.71 43.32
CA ASN A 133 4.67 -7.13 42.09
C ASN A 133 5.70 -7.76 41.16
N THR A 134 5.35 -8.88 40.51
CA THR A 134 6.18 -9.54 39.51
C THR A 134 5.38 -9.83 38.24
N MET A 135 6.05 -10.23 37.16
CA MET A 135 5.38 -10.69 35.92
C MET A 135 4.45 -11.90 36.15
N ASP A 136 4.76 -12.74 37.15
CA ASP A 136 3.96 -13.92 37.50
C ASP A 136 2.67 -13.55 38.26
N ASP A 137 2.58 -12.34 38.83
CA ASP A 137 1.39 -11.82 39.55
C ASP A 137 0.39 -11.09 38.64
N ILE A 138 0.64 -11.05 37.32
CA ILE A 138 -0.21 -10.33 36.37
C ILE A 138 -1.55 -11.08 36.18
N GLU A 139 -2.67 -10.39 36.40
CA GLU A 139 -4.02 -10.91 36.18
C GLU A 139 -4.24 -11.22 34.68
N GLU A 140 -4.93 -12.32 34.34
CA GLU A 140 -5.05 -12.86 32.96
C GLU A 140 -5.37 -11.79 31.90
N GLY A 141 -6.37 -10.92 32.11
CA GLY A 141 -6.71 -9.86 31.15
C GLY A 141 -5.65 -8.74 31.00
N ALA A 142 -4.82 -8.53 32.01
CA ALA A 142 -3.64 -7.66 31.92
C ALA A 142 -2.46 -8.39 31.24
N LYS A 143 -2.35 -9.72 31.43
CA LYS A 143 -1.33 -10.56 30.78
C LYS A 143 -1.58 -10.68 29.27
N ASP A 144 -2.81 -10.93 28.84
CA ASP A 144 -3.19 -10.91 27.43
C ASP A 144 -2.85 -9.56 26.78
N SER A 145 -3.08 -8.47 27.52
CA SER A 145 -2.76 -7.12 27.08
C SER A 145 -1.25 -6.85 27.04
N TRP A 146 -0.49 -7.42 27.98
CA TRP A 146 0.97 -7.39 28.01
C TRP A 146 1.59 -8.10 26.82
N GLU A 147 1.21 -9.36 26.58
CA GLU A 147 1.71 -10.17 25.47
C GLU A 147 1.37 -9.54 24.11
N TRP A 148 0.19 -8.91 23.99
CA TRP A 148 -0.19 -8.16 22.79
C TRP A 148 0.70 -6.94 22.58
N LEU A 149 0.97 -6.14 23.62
CA LEU A 149 1.84 -4.96 23.52
C LEU A 149 3.27 -5.37 23.15
N GLU A 150 3.84 -6.35 23.87
CA GLU A 150 5.20 -6.85 23.63
C GLU A 150 5.39 -7.28 22.17
N LYS A 151 4.46 -8.10 21.65
CA LYS A 151 4.48 -8.59 20.26
C LYS A 151 4.37 -7.49 19.20
N ASN A 152 3.88 -6.31 19.58
CA ASN A 152 3.61 -5.20 18.66
C ASN A 152 4.47 -3.94 18.94
N THR A 153 5.38 -3.97 19.91
CA THR A 153 6.15 -2.80 20.42
C THR A 153 6.76 -1.93 19.31
N ASP A 154 7.33 -2.54 18.26
CA ASP A 154 7.93 -1.83 17.12
C ASP A 154 6.92 -1.02 16.28
N LYS A 155 5.63 -1.36 16.36
CA LYS A 155 4.53 -0.73 15.61
C LYS A 155 3.75 0.30 16.43
N LEU A 156 3.97 0.36 17.74
CA LEU A 156 3.30 1.30 18.64
C LEU A 156 3.80 2.73 18.41
N GLY A 157 2.94 3.71 18.67
CA GLY A 157 3.35 5.11 18.77
C GLY A 157 4.26 5.33 19.98
N ASP A 158 5.12 6.35 19.92
CA ASP A 158 6.17 6.58 20.92
C ASP A 158 5.64 6.77 22.35
N ASP A 159 4.44 7.34 22.53
CA ASP A 159 3.78 7.47 23.84
C ASP A 159 3.47 6.10 24.47
N ILE A 160 2.74 5.25 23.74
CA ILE A 160 2.37 3.91 24.21
C ILE A 160 3.61 3.07 24.46
N ARG A 161 4.62 3.14 23.57
CA ARG A 161 5.91 2.46 23.76
C ARG A 161 6.59 2.93 25.04
N ALA A 162 6.70 4.23 25.27
CA ALA A 162 7.34 4.77 26.48
C ALA A 162 6.62 4.37 27.76
N ARG A 163 5.27 4.32 27.75
CA ARG A 163 4.45 3.86 28.88
C ARG A 163 4.63 2.36 29.15
N TYR A 164 4.61 1.53 28.11
CA TYR A 164 4.89 0.10 28.20
C TYR A 164 6.28 -0.19 28.77
N GLU A 165 7.33 0.40 28.19
CA GLU A 165 8.73 0.20 28.63
C GLU A 165 8.95 0.69 30.07
N LYS A 166 8.26 1.76 30.50
CA LYS A 166 8.31 2.21 31.89
C LYS A 166 7.76 1.14 32.84
N ILE A 167 6.57 0.60 32.59
CA ILE A 167 5.97 -0.42 33.46
C ILE A 167 6.81 -1.72 33.42
N LYS A 168 7.41 -2.04 32.27
CA LYS A 168 8.35 -3.17 32.13
C LYS A 168 9.56 -3.00 33.04
N SER A 169 10.22 -1.85 32.98
CA SER A 169 11.36 -1.54 33.85
C SER A 169 10.97 -1.50 35.34
N ASP A 170 9.74 -1.10 35.68
CA ASP A 170 9.26 -1.11 37.07
C ASP A 170 8.92 -2.53 37.59
N LEU A 171 8.68 -3.50 36.69
CA LEU A 171 8.40 -4.91 37.01
C LEU A 171 9.65 -5.81 37.01
N GLU A 172 10.69 -5.42 36.26
CA GLU A 172 11.95 -6.16 36.14
C GLU A 172 13.04 -5.73 37.16
N GLY A 173 12.76 -4.70 37.98
CA GLY A 173 13.68 -4.07 38.95
C GLY A 173 13.61 -4.57 40.40
#